data_AF-A0A5C3LZ60-F1
#
_entry.id   AF-A0A5C3LZ60-F1
#
_cell.length_a   1.000
_cell.length_b   1.000
_cell.length_c   1.000
_cell.angle_alpha   90.00
_cell.angle_beta   90.00
_cell.angle_gamma   90.00
#
_symmetry.space_group_name_H-M   'P 1'
#
loop_
_entity.id
_entity.type
_entity.pdbx_description
1 polymer ?
#
loop_
_entity_poly.entity_id
_entity_poly.type
_entity_poly.pdbx_seq_one_letter_code
_entity_poly.pdbx_strand_id
1 'polypeptide(L)'
;MYRQIYVMESSCPHLGADMSHAEIEECESSVVAVCPWHRYDFDLRTGHSETGLRACTYVVEVEKDPEDGVDKVYIETPEGGSNWRLVELRPVSEEFADPPPPPRLAATVLRRTEPQEEEPVVPVTNPPTTLIQWAVLILNTPNPTLKVERTRHAVHLFRTGKLASIGHKSSSAPRPPDVPSREESFSKNTVDPAKVKNRKNRAVMLHALANIEQWAIDLAWDIMARFGPSYPNLPPAFFSDFTKMALDESKHFSLLTSRLLALSPSTPYGSMPVHASLWESAAVTSDSFRSRLAIIHLVHEARGLDVNPGTIERFRKAGDKETVKVMEVIHADEVTHVTAGHRWFTWVCAQEGVQDHVEAFREEVRKGWRGDVKGPFNVEDREKAGLTREFYEGLRGEMGIIPPERMEEKKGLDDVRDLQDAVAAVPVEYER
;
A
#
# COMPACT_ATOMS: atom_id res chain seq x y z
N MET A 1 -9.34 -30.01 23.24
CA MET A 1 -10.08 -30.75 22.18
C MET A 1 -10.97 -29.72 21.50
N TYR A 2 -10.44 -29.01 20.50
CA TYR A 2 -11.16 -27.95 19.79
C TYR A 2 -12.19 -28.64 18.89
N ARG A 3 -13.48 -28.41 19.14
CA ARG A 3 -14.55 -29.36 18.78
C ARG A 3 -15.52 -28.84 17.72
N GLN A 4 -15.11 -27.86 16.91
CA GLN A 4 -15.95 -27.28 15.86
C GLN A 4 -15.06 -26.89 14.66
N ILE A 5 -15.19 -27.62 13.55
CA ILE A 5 -14.58 -27.28 12.26
C ILE A 5 -15.69 -26.65 11.41
N TYR A 6 -15.36 -25.55 10.75
CA TYR A 6 -16.25 -24.83 9.85
C TYR A 6 -15.61 -24.74 8.47
N VAL A 7 -16.43 -24.76 7.42
CA VAL A 7 -15.99 -24.57 6.05
C VAL A 7 -16.89 -23.55 5.38
N MET A 8 -16.28 -22.54 4.78
CA MET A 8 -16.94 -21.52 3.99
C MET A 8 -16.18 -21.27 2.69
N GLU A 9 -16.81 -20.59 1.74
CA GLU A 9 -16.13 -20.13 0.54
C GLU A 9 -14.98 -19.17 0.86
N SER A 10 -13.89 -19.30 0.11
CA SER A 10 -12.70 -18.45 0.25
C SER A 10 -12.88 -17.05 -0.34
N SER A 11 -14.05 -16.71 -0.88
CA SER A 11 -14.31 -15.44 -1.54
C SER A 11 -15.48 -14.74 -0.88
N CYS A 12 -15.26 -13.51 -0.43
CA CYS A 12 -16.27 -12.68 0.21
C CYS A 12 -17.41 -12.37 -0.78
N PRO A 13 -18.68 -12.63 -0.46
CA PRO A 13 -19.86 -12.39 -1.31
C PRO A 13 -20.02 -10.97 -1.84
N HIS A 14 -19.43 -10.00 -1.17
CA HIS A 14 -19.51 -8.60 -1.56
C HIS A 14 -18.79 -8.32 -2.89
N LEU A 15 -17.50 -8.69 -2.99
CA LEU A 15 -16.60 -8.35 -4.11
C LEU A 15 -15.58 -9.46 -4.44
N GLY A 16 -15.81 -10.69 -3.98
CA GLY A 16 -14.95 -11.84 -4.25
C GLY A 16 -13.61 -11.87 -3.49
N ALA A 17 -13.41 -10.95 -2.54
CA ALA A 17 -12.15 -10.79 -1.82
C ALA A 17 -11.79 -12.01 -0.93
N ASP A 18 -10.51 -12.37 -0.85
CA ASP A 18 -10.00 -13.69 -0.44
C ASP A 18 -10.12 -14.05 1.06
N MET A 19 -11.20 -14.58 1.61
CA MET A 19 -11.40 -14.85 3.05
C MET A 19 -10.33 -15.67 3.83
N SER A 20 -9.23 -16.11 3.21
CA SER A 20 -8.08 -16.77 3.84
C SER A 20 -7.48 -16.06 5.07
N HIS A 21 -7.59 -14.73 5.15
CA HIS A 21 -7.09 -13.91 6.26
C HIS A 21 -8.21 -13.32 7.14
N ALA A 22 -9.41 -13.88 7.10
CA ALA A 22 -10.52 -13.41 7.92
C ALA A 22 -10.21 -13.53 9.42
N GLU A 23 -10.59 -12.50 10.17
CA GLU A 23 -10.54 -12.53 11.62
C GLU A 23 -11.75 -13.33 12.13
N ILE A 24 -11.53 -14.25 13.06
CA ILE A 24 -12.60 -15.06 13.63
C ILE A 24 -13.03 -14.43 14.96
N GLU A 25 -14.27 -13.95 15.03
CA GLU A 25 -14.84 -13.33 16.23
C GLU A 25 -15.91 -14.25 16.84
N GLU A 26 -15.87 -14.43 18.16
CA GLU A 26 -16.90 -15.16 18.92
C GLU A 26 -17.97 -14.18 19.42
N CYS A 27 -19.22 -14.36 19.00
CA CYS A 27 -20.39 -13.62 19.47
C CYS A 27 -21.22 -14.47 20.45
N GLU A 28 -22.17 -13.85 21.17
CA GLU A 28 -22.96 -14.52 22.22
C GLU A 28 -23.70 -15.80 21.76
N SER A 29 -23.99 -15.94 20.46
CA SER A 29 -24.72 -17.08 19.89
C SER A 29 -24.13 -17.69 18.63
N SER A 30 -23.03 -17.15 18.09
CA SER A 30 -22.42 -17.60 16.83
C SER A 30 -20.93 -17.28 16.76
N VAL A 31 -20.25 -17.91 15.81
CA VAL A 31 -18.86 -17.58 15.45
C VAL A 31 -18.90 -16.99 14.04
N VAL A 32 -18.33 -15.82 13.85
CA VAL A 32 -18.36 -15.10 12.57
C VAL A 32 -16.95 -14.96 12.01
N ALA A 33 -16.80 -15.12 10.70
CA ALA A 33 -15.62 -14.72 9.96
C ALA A 33 -15.81 -13.29 9.47
N VAL A 34 -14.91 -12.40 9.90
CA VAL A 34 -14.93 -11.00 9.49
C VAL A 34 -13.99 -10.83 8.31
N CYS A 35 -14.58 -10.43 7.18
CA CYS A 35 -13.84 -10.15 5.96
C CYS A 35 -12.73 -9.13 6.24
N PRO A 36 -11.46 -9.45 5.97
CA PRO A 36 -10.34 -8.58 6.33
C PRO A 36 -10.24 -7.35 5.41
N TRP A 37 -10.88 -7.38 4.23
CA TRP A 37 -10.97 -6.24 3.30
C TRP A 37 -12.10 -5.28 3.62
N HIS A 38 -13.26 -5.81 4.01
CA HIS A 38 -14.51 -5.06 4.03
C HIS A 38 -15.20 -5.02 5.39
N ARG A 39 -14.70 -5.80 6.36
CA ARG A 39 -15.25 -5.98 7.71
C ARG A 39 -16.73 -6.42 7.73
N TYR A 40 -17.22 -7.04 6.66
CA TYR A 40 -18.47 -7.78 6.69
C TYR A 40 -18.27 -9.05 7.50
N ASP A 41 -19.09 -9.22 8.51
CA ASP A 41 -19.24 -10.42 9.32
C ASP A 41 -19.99 -11.49 8.52
N PHE A 42 -19.55 -12.73 8.57
CA PHE A 42 -20.28 -13.86 8.01
C PHE A 42 -20.31 -14.97 9.04
N ASP A 43 -21.51 -15.33 9.49
CA ASP A 43 -21.70 -16.46 10.40
C ASP A 43 -21.15 -17.75 9.79
N LEU A 44 -20.23 -18.41 10.49
CA LEU A 44 -19.51 -19.59 9.98
C LEU A 44 -20.41 -20.83 9.79
N ARG A 45 -21.63 -20.84 10.35
CA ARG A 45 -22.61 -21.92 10.17
C ARG A 45 -23.56 -21.61 9.03
N THR A 46 -24.12 -20.41 9.01
CA THR A 46 -25.24 -20.04 8.14
C THR A 46 -24.84 -19.18 6.95
N GLY A 47 -23.63 -18.62 6.98
CA GLY A 47 -23.10 -17.68 6.02
C GLY A 47 -23.72 -16.30 6.08
N HIS A 48 -24.70 -16.05 6.94
CA HIS A 48 -25.39 -14.77 6.98
C HIS A 48 -24.53 -13.68 7.61
N SER A 49 -24.57 -12.50 7.00
CA SER A 49 -24.05 -11.25 7.56
C SER A 49 -25.19 -10.42 8.12
N GLU A 50 -24.94 -9.64 9.17
CA GLU A 50 -25.85 -8.60 9.67
C GLU A 50 -26.23 -7.58 8.58
N THR A 51 -25.40 -7.44 7.55
CA THR A 51 -25.63 -6.54 6.41
C THR A 51 -26.56 -7.11 5.33
N GLY A 52 -27.05 -8.33 5.49
CA GLY A 52 -27.94 -9.01 4.54
C GLY A 52 -27.21 -9.75 3.41
N LEU A 53 -25.88 -9.71 3.39
CA LEU A 53 -25.05 -10.56 2.52
C LEU A 53 -25.03 -12.00 3.03
N ARG A 54 -24.76 -12.96 2.15
CA ARG A 54 -24.68 -14.38 2.50
C ARG A 54 -23.51 -15.05 1.81
N ALA A 55 -22.62 -15.64 2.61
CA ALA A 55 -21.54 -16.50 2.15
C ALA A 55 -21.99 -17.96 2.03
N CYS A 56 -21.39 -18.71 1.11
CA CYS A 56 -21.58 -20.15 1.05
C CYS A 56 -20.85 -20.82 2.22
N THR A 57 -21.59 -21.50 3.08
CA THR A 57 -21.06 -22.38 4.13
C THR A 57 -21.39 -23.83 3.78
N TYR A 58 -20.54 -24.75 4.24
CA TYR A 58 -20.64 -26.17 3.92
C TYR A 58 -20.70 -26.99 5.21
N VAL A 59 -21.52 -28.05 5.21
CA VAL A 59 -21.57 -28.96 6.35
C VAL A 59 -20.26 -29.75 6.42
N VAL A 60 -19.73 -29.87 7.63
CA VAL A 60 -18.49 -30.59 7.91
C VAL A 60 -18.76 -31.66 8.93
N GLU A 61 -18.35 -32.88 8.63
CA GLU A 61 -18.41 -34.02 9.54
C GLU A 61 -17.00 -34.51 9.83
N VAL A 62 -16.73 -34.80 11.10
CA VAL A 62 -15.45 -35.38 11.52
C VAL A 62 -15.75 -36.78 12.03
N GLU A 63 -15.33 -37.79 11.27
CA GLU A 63 -15.50 -39.18 11.64
C GLU A 63 -14.15 -39.80 11.91
N LYS A 64 -14.07 -40.62 12.96
CA LYS A 64 -12.88 -41.41 13.23
C LYS A 64 -12.88 -42.63 12.30
N ASP A 65 -11.86 -42.73 11.47
CA ASP A 65 -11.73 -43.86 10.58
C ASP A 65 -11.53 -45.16 11.41
N PRO A 66 -12.35 -46.19 11.16
CA PRO A 66 -12.31 -47.43 11.93
C PRO A 66 -11.06 -48.29 11.66
N GLU A 67 -10.32 -48.07 10.57
CA GLU A 67 -9.11 -48.84 10.21
C GLU A 67 -7.83 -48.29 10.84
N ASP A 68 -7.63 -46.98 10.82
CA ASP A 68 -6.39 -46.34 11.31
C ASP A 68 -6.59 -45.50 12.59
N GLY A 69 -7.85 -45.27 13.01
CA GLY A 69 -8.18 -44.52 14.21
C GLY A 69 -7.96 -43.01 14.09
N VAL A 70 -7.70 -42.50 12.88
CA VAL A 70 -7.46 -41.08 12.59
C VAL A 70 -8.78 -40.36 12.31
N ASP A 71 -8.90 -39.13 12.81
CA ASP A 71 -10.06 -38.29 12.52
C ASP A 71 -10.00 -37.80 11.05
N LYS A 72 -10.99 -38.17 10.24
CA LYS A 72 -11.15 -37.73 8.85
C LYS A 72 -12.23 -36.66 8.77
N VAL A 73 -11.94 -35.60 8.02
CA VAL A 73 -12.85 -34.47 7.81
C VAL A 73 -13.54 -34.65 6.46
N TYR A 74 -14.86 -34.72 6.50
CA TYR A 74 -15.74 -34.78 5.33
C TYR A 74 -16.43 -33.43 5.16
N ILE A 75 -16.50 -32.96 3.92
CA ILE A 75 -17.15 -31.70 3.56
C ILE A 75 -18.26 -32.04 2.59
N GLU A 76 -19.46 -31.53 2.86
CA GLU A 76 -20.59 -31.65 1.96
C GLU A 76 -20.29 -30.93 0.63
N THR A 77 -20.55 -31.63 -0.48
CA THR A 77 -20.43 -31.05 -1.81
C THR A 77 -21.62 -30.12 -2.09
N PRO A 78 -21.42 -28.99 -2.80
CA PRO A 78 -22.52 -28.11 -3.18
C PRO A 78 -23.64 -28.88 -3.92
N GLU A 79 -24.90 -28.52 -3.66
CA GLU A 79 -26.07 -29.18 -4.25
C GLU A 79 -25.97 -29.23 -5.80
N GLY A 80 -26.05 -30.44 -6.37
CA GLY A 80 -26.01 -30.67 -7.81
C GLY A 80 -24.61 -30.75 -8.44
N GLY A 81 -23.54 -30.58 -7.66
CA GLY A 81 -22.16 -30.75 -8.15
C GLY A 81 -21.71 -32.21 -8.15
N SER A 82 -21.07 -32.68 -9.23
CA SER A 82 -20.39 -33.98 -9.29
C SER A 82 -18.95 -33.81 -9.80
N ASN A 83 -18.06 -34.77 -9.50
CA ASN A 83 -16.66 -34.82 -9.96
C ASN A 83 -15.73 -33.71 -9.42
N TRP A 84 -15.83 -33.38 -8.13
CA TRP A 84 -14.89 -32.47 -7.48
C TRP A 84 -13.50 -33.09 -7.35
N ARG A 85 -12.46 -32.28 -7.54
CA ARG A 85 -11.05 -32.65 -7.32
C ARG A 85 -10.41 -31.64 -6.38
N LEU A 86 -9.74 -32.13 -5.33
CA LEU A 86 -8.88 -31.29 -4.51
C LEU A 86 -7.75 -30.71 -5.37
N VAL A 87 -7.76 -29.39 -5.56
CA VAL A 87 -6.72 -28.69 -6.34
C VAL A 87 -5.50 -28.42 -5.48
N GLU A 88 -5.71 -27.98 -4.24
CA GLU A 88 -4.64 -27.57 -3.34
C GLU A 88 -5.13 -27.58 -1.88
N LEU A 89 -4.23 -27.90 -0.95
CA LEU A 89 -4.44 -27.78 0.50
C LEU A 89 -3.26 -27.01 1.09
N ARG A 90 -3.51 -25.83 1.65
CA ARG A 90 -2.47 -25.01 2.32
C ARG A 90 -2.84 -24.76 3.79
N PRO A 91 -1.89 -24.89 4.73
CA PRO A 91 -2.09 -24.40 6.09
C PRO A 91 -2.00 -22.87 6.12
N VAL A 92 -2.96 -22.21 6.77
CA VAL A 92 -2.90 -20.78 7.07
C VAL A 92 -2.40 -20.65 8.51
N SER A 93 -1.19 -20.11 8.70
CA SER A 93 -0.60 -19.90 10.03
C SER A 93 -1.03 -18.55 10.60
N GLU A 94 -1.45 -18.54 11.87
CA GLU A 94 -1.64 -17.31 12.65
C GLU A 94 -0.31 -16.57 12.93
N GLU A 95 0.84 -17.22 12.75
CA GLU A 95 2.18 -16.61 12.92
C GLU A 95 2.54 -15.61 11.80
N PHE A 96 1.75 -15.54 10.72
CA PHE A 96 2.02 -14.64 9.59
C PHE A 96 1.79 -13.14 9.92
N ALA A 97 1.15 -12.85 11.06
CA ALA A 97 0.93 -11.48 11.54
C ALA A 97 2.14 -10.88 12.29
N ASP A 98 3.13 -11.70 12.68
CA ASP A 98 4.32 -11.24 13.37
C ASP A 98 5.55 -11.28 12.43
N PRO A 99 6.31 -10.17 12.29
CA PRO A 99 7.56 -10.19 11.55
C PRO A 99 8.54 -11.16 12.23
N PRO A 100 9.43 -11.82 11.46
CA PRO A 100 10.46 -12.66 12.05
C PRO A 100 11.28 -11.85 13.06
N PRO A 101 11.68 -12.46 14.19
CA PRO A 101 12.47 -11.77 15.20
C PRO A 101 13.75 -11.21 14.54
N PRO A 102 14.19 -10.00 14.93
CA PRO A 102 15.36 -9.40 14.32
C PRO A 102 16.55 -10.34 14.49
N PRO A 103 17.38 -10.54 13.44
CA PRO A 103 18.61 -11.31 13.59
C PRO A 103 19.44 -10.65 14.69
N ARG A 104 19.93 -11.46 15.65
CA ARG A 104 20.88 -11.00 16.66
C ARG A 104 22.13 -10.48 15.95
N LEU A 105 22.18 -9.17 15.71
CA LEU A 105 23.37 -8.49 15.22
C LEU A 105 24.43 -8.63 16.30
N ALA A 106 25.48 -9.42 16.00
CA ALA A 106 26.72 -9.34 16.75
C ALA A 106 27.19 -7.89 16.67
N ALA A 107 27.22 -7.22 17.83
CA ALA A 107 27.58 -5.82 17.98
C ALA A 107 28.96 -5.56 17.37
N THR A 108 28.98 -5.13 16.11
CA THR A 108 30.17 -4.56 15.51
C THR A 108 30.09 -3.08 15.83
N VAL A 109 30.94 -2.67 16.76
CA VAL A 109 31.01 -1.32 17.34
C VAL A 109 31.27 -0.30 16.23
N LEU A 110 30.20 0.29 15.71
CA LEU A 110 30.27 1.61 15.09
C LEU A 110 30.20 2.63 16.22
N ARG A 111 31.28 3.41 16.34
CA ARG A 111 31.49 4.47 17.32
C ARG A 111 30.39 5.53 17.13
N ARG A 112 29.26 5.41 17.84
CA ARG A 112 28.22 6.45 17.93
C ARG A 112 28.74 7.58 18.81
N THR A 113 28.78 8.78 18.24
CA THR A 113 28.88 10.05 18.98
C THR A 113 27.51 10.34 19.61
N GLU A 114 27.51 10.44 20.95
CA GLU A 114 26.44 10.81 21.89
C GLU A 114 25.15 9.94 21.94
N PRO A 115 24.64 9.62 23.15
CA PRO A 115 23.37 8.91 23.31
C PRO A 115 22.22 9.87 23.04
N GLN A 116 21.64 9.79 21.84
CA GLN A 116 20.37 10.43 21.53
C GLN A 116 19.28 9.69 22.33
N GLU A 117 18.54 10.39 23.20
CA GLU A 117 17.40 9.80 23.91
C GLU A 117 16.38 9.27 22.89
N GLU A 118 16.16 7.95 22.88
CA GLU A 118 15.21 7.31 21.96
C GLU A 118 13.78 7.68 22.38
N GLU A 119 13.10 8.42 21.51
CA GLU A 119 11.70 8.82 21.70
C GLU A 119 10.79 7.59 21.75
N PRO A 120 9.89 7.45 22.75
CA PRO A 120 9.02 6.29 22.85
C PRO A 120 7.99 6.24 21.73
N VAL A 121 7.55 5.01 21.39
CA VAL A 121 6.50 4.75 20.38
C VAL A 121 5.24 5.56 20.70
N VAL A 122 4.79 5.51 21.95
CA VAL A 122 3.73 6.36 22.48
C VAL A 122 4.36 7.56 23.17
N PRO A 123 4.09 8.81 22.73
CA PRO A 123 4.59 9.99 23.41
C PRO A 123 4.13 10.05 24.88
N VAL A 124 5.03 10.44 25.78
CA VAL A 124 4.73 10.58 27.21
C VAL A 124 3.78 11.76 27.45
N THR A 125 3.92 12.83 26.66
CA THR A 125 3.06 14.01 26.71
C THR A 125 2.03 13.95 25.59
N ASN A 126 0.76 14.16 25.93
CA ASN A 126 -0.37 14.19 24.99
C ASN A 126 -0.42 12.98 24.04
N PRO A 127 -0.54 11.74 24.56
CA PRO A 127 -0.63 10.55 23.73
C PRO A 127 -1.85 10.66 22.78
N PRO A 128 -1.71 10.29 21.50
CA PRO A 128 -2.82 10.30 20.55
C PRO A 128 -3.94 9.34 20.99
N THR A 129 -5.18 9.82 20.96
CA THR A 129 -6.38 9.02 21.31
C THR A 129 -7.25 8.69 20.10
N THR A 130 -6.99 9.32 18.95
CA THR A 130 -7.71 9.11 17.69
C THR A 130 -6.78 8.71 16.56
N LEU A 131 -7.34 8.08 15.52
CA LEU A 131 -6.56 7.67 14.36
C LEU A 131 -5.92 8.86 13.63
N ILE A 132 -6.63 9.98 13.48
CA ILE A 132 -6.07 11.19 12.84
C ILE A 132 -4.93 11.80 13.67
N GLN A 133 -5.00 11.79 15.00
CA GLN A 133 -3.87 12.23 15.83
C GLN A 133 -2.65 11.31 15.66
N TRP A 134 -2.86 10.00 15.57
CA TRP A 134 -1.78 9.05 15.25
C TRP A 134 -1.18 9.34 13.87
N ALA A 135 -2.01 9.54 12.85
CA ALA A 135 -1.56 9.87 11.50
C ALA A 135 -0.65 11.12 11.49
N VAL A 136 -1.08 12.20 12.15
CA VAL A 136 -0.29 13.44 12.25
C VAL A 136 1.01 13.23 13.04
N LEU A 137 1.00 12.45 14.12
CA LEU A 137 2.22 12.11 14.85
C LEU A 137 3.21 11.33 13.96
N ILE A 138 2.72 10.36 13.20
CA ILE A 138 3.54 9.52 12.31
C ILE A 138 4.16 10.36 11.19
N LEU A 139 3.37 11.24 10.56
CA LEU A 139 3.87 12.17 9.52
C LEU A 139 4.92 13.14 10.06
N ASN A 140 4.86 13.50 11.34
CA ASN A 140 5.86 14.33 12.02
C ASN A 140 7.04 13.53 12.60
N THR A 141 7.05 12.20 12.48
CA THR A 141 8.13 11.34 12.98
C THR A 141 9.28 11.29 11.96
N PRO A 142 10.47 11.87 12.25
CA PRO A 142 11.57 11.92 11.28
C PRO A 142 12.30 10.57 11.15
N ASN A 143 12.39 9.82 12.25
CA ASN A 143 13.10 8.55 12.30
C ASN A 143 12.29 7.44 11.60
N PRO A 144 12.84 6.76 10.59
CA PRO A 144 12.10 5.79 9.77
C PRO A 144 11.72 4.52 10.55
N THR A 145 12.53 4.11 11.54
CA THR A 145 12.24 2.94 12.39
C THR A 145 11.11 3.25 13.36
N LEU A 146 11.19 4.38 14.07
CA LEU A 146 10.13 4.83 14.97
C LEU A 146 8.82 5.07 14.22
N LYS A 147 8.88 5.56 12.97
CA LYS A 147 7.71 5.70 12.10
C LYS A 147 7.02 4.37 11.85
N VAL A 148 7.78 3.32 11.57
CA VAL A 148 7.26 1.95 11.41
C VAL A 148 6.65 1.43 12.71
N GLU A 149 7.32 1.63 13.84
CA GLU A 149 6.81 1.19 15.15
C GLU A 149 5.51 1.91 15.52
N ARG A 150 5.43 3.22 15.30
CA ARG A 150 4.22 4.02 15.51
C ARG A 150 3.10 3.60 14.56
N THR A 151 3.41 3.29 13.31
CA THR A 151 2.43 2.77 12.35
C THR A 151 1.85 1.44 12.85
N ARG A 152 2.71 0.46 13.21
CA ARG A 152 2.26 -0.82 13.77
C ARG A 152 1.38 -0.63 15.01
N HIS A 153 1.81 0.25 15.92
CA HIS A 153 1.08 0.52 17.15
C HIS A 153 -0.29 1.17 16.88
N ALA A 154 -0.35 2.20 16.03
CA ALA A 154 -1.59 2.87 15.67
C ALA A 154 -2.59 1.91 14.99
N VAL A 155 -2.10 1.07 14.07
CA VAL A 155 -2.93 0.06 13.39
C VAL A 155 -3.45 -0.99 14.37
N HIS A 156 -2.62 -1.46 15.31
CA HIS A 156 -3.06 -2.38 16.37
C HIS A 156 -4.17 -1.76 17.24
N LEU A 157 -3.99 -0.51 17.70
CA LEU A 157 -5.00 0.18 18.50
C LEU A 157 -6.30 0.39 17.72
N PHE A 158 -6.21 0.70 16.43
CA PHE A 158 -7.37 0.87 15.57
C PHE A 158 -8.16 -0.43 15.39
N ARG A 159 -7.47 -1.53 15.04
CA ARG A 159 -8.08 -2.85 14.82
C ARG A 159 -8.71 -3.43 16.08
N THR A 160 -8.07 -3.22 17.24
CA THR A 160 -8.57 -3.73 18.53
C THR A 160 -9.57 -2.80 19.22
N GLY A 161 -10.03 -1.73 18.55
CA GLY A 161 -11.01 -0.80 19.12
C GLY A 161 -10.52 -0.01 20.33
N LYS A 162 -9.20 0.07 20.56
CA LYS A 162 -8.60 0.78 21.70
C LYS A 162 -8.45 2.30 21.46
N LEU A 163 -8.65 2.77 20.22
CA LEU A 163 -8.76 4.20 19.93
C LEU A 163 -10.15 4.71 20.30
N ALA A 164 -10.22 5.95 20.81
CA ALA A 164 -11.49 6.57 21.19
C ALA A 164 -12.41 6.79 19.98
N SER A 165 -11.82 7.08 18.81
CA SER A 165 -12.52 7.16 17.52
C SER A 165 -11.51 7.28 16.37
N ILE A 166 -12.00 7.33 15.13
CA ILE A 166 -11.17 7.73 13.99
C ILE A 166 -10.72 9.19 14.13
N GLY A 167 -11.59 10.09 14.62
CA GLY A 167 -11.27 11.51 14.85
C GLY A 167 -11.45 12.44 13.64
N HIS A 168 -11.74 11.92 12.44
CA HIS A 168 -11.86 12.73 11.22
C HIS A 168 -13.05 13.72 11.24
N LYS A 169 -14.14 13.40 11.94
CA LYS A 169 -15.32 14.30 12.06
C LYS A 169 -15.14 15.40 13.11
N SER A 170 -14.03 15.41 13.84
CA SER A 170 -13.78 16.41 14.88
C SER A 170 -13.54 17.79 14.27
N SER A 171 -14.18 18.83 14.80
CA SER A 171 -13.90 20.23 14.43
C SER A 171 -12.48 20.67 14.81
N SER A 172 -11.83 19.93 15.72
CA SER A 172 -10.46 20.13 16.18
C SER A 172 -9.50 19.05 15.67
N ALA A 173 -9.84 18.34 14.58
CA ALA A 173 -8.94 17.37 13.97
C ALA A 173 -7.58 18.03 13.64
N PRO A 174 -6.45 17.44 14.09
CA PRO A 174 -5.13 18.02 13.83
C PRO A 174 -4.83 17.97 12.32
N ARG A 175 -4.09 18.97 11.84
CA ARG A 175 -3.69 19.05 10.44
C ARG A 175 -2.37 18.30 10.22
N PRO A 176 -2.23 17.52 9.13
CA PRO A 176 -0.94 16.95 8.76
C PRO A 176 0.04 18.06 8.34
N PRO A 177 1.37 17.80 8.42
CA PRO A 177 2.36 18.71 7.86
C PRO A 177 2.26 18.76 6.33
N ASP A 178 2.72 19.86 5.71
CA ASP A 178 2.78 19.96 4.24
C ASP A 178 3.80 18.98 3.64
N VAL A 179 4.87 18.73 4.39
CA VAL A 179 5.90 17.73 4.07
C VAL A 179 6.21 16.92 5.32
N PRO A 180 6.15 15.58 5.27
CA PRO A 180 6.51 14.70 6.35
C PRO A 180 7.93 14.93 6.82
N SER A 181 8.12 14.83 8.13
CA SER A 181 9.42 15.02 8.73
C SER A 181 10.40 13.93 8.29
N ARG A 182 11.68 14.29 8.19
CA ARG A 182 12.80 13.43 7.81
C ARG A 182 14.01 13.80 8.65
N GLU A 183 14.81 12.83 9.07
CA GLU A 183 16.08 13.13 9.72
C GLU A 183 16.97 13.99 8.81
N GLU A 184 17.72 14.92 9.40
CA GLU A 184 18.54 15.88 8.66
C GLU A 184 19.57 15.20 7.74
N SER A 185 20.10 14.06 8.19
CA SER A 185 21.00 13.19 7.43
C SER A 185 20.37 12.70 6.12
N PHE A 186 19.08 12.38 6.12
CA PHE A 186 18.34 11.92 4.95
C PHE A 186 17.92 13.09 4.06
N SER A 187 17.51 14.21 4.66
CA SER A 187 17.13 15.43 3.92
C SER A 187 18.29 15.98 3.07
N LYS A 188 19.53 15.93 3.59
CA LYS A 188 20.74 16.33 2.83
C LYS A 188 21.06 15.41 1.65
N ASN A 189 20.54 14.18 1.68
CA ASN A 189 20.73 13.18 0.65
C ASN A 189 19.62 13.20 -0.41
N THR A 190 18.58 14.03 -0.26
CA THR A 190 17.56 14.15 -1.31
C THR A 190 18.13 14.91 -2.51
N VAL A 191 18.09 14.30 -3.69
CA VAL A 191 18.64 14.84 -4.95
C VAL A 191 17.61 14.82 -6.07
N ASP A 192 17.89 15.54 -7.15
CA ASP A 192 17.07 15.54 -8.37
C ASP A 192 17.27 14.24 -9.17
N PRO A 193 16.20 13.54 -9.62
CA PRO A 193 16.26 12.37 -10.50
C PRO A 193 17.23 12.49 -11.67
N ALA A 194 17.34 13.67 -12.28
CA ALA A 194 18.22 13.91 -13.43
C ALA A 194 19.73 13.86 -13.08
N LYS A 195 20.09 13.94 -11.79
CA LYS A 195 21.49 14.03 -11.33
C LYS A 195 22.05 12.71 -10.80
N VAL A 196 21.26 11.64 -10.75
CA VAL A 196 21.72 10.32 -10.28
C VAL A 196 22.32 9.53 -11.45
N LYS A 197 23.64 9.32 -11.40
CA LYS A 197 24.35 8.45 -12.36
C LYS A 197 23.85 7.00 -12.20
N ASN A 198 23.60 6.31 -13.31
CA ASN A 198 23.25 4.88 -13.36
C ASN A 198 24.25 4.02 -12.57
N ARG A 199 23.90 3.61 -11.36
CA ARG A 199 24.70 2.70 -10.53
C ARG A 199 24.04 1.32 -10.55
N LYS A 200 24.66 0.37 -11.27
CA LYS A 200 24.20 -1.02 -11.39
C LYS A 200 24.53 -1.86 -10.15
N ASN A 201 24.19 -1.39 -8.94
CA ASN A 201 24.45 -2.12 -7.69
C ASN A 201 23.13 -2.51 -7.01
N ARG A 202 22.99 -3.79 -6.64
CA ARG A 202 21.83 -4.35 -5.90
C ARG A 202 21.54 -3.58 -4.61
N ALA A 203 22.57 -3.15 -3.89
CA ALA A 203 22.40 -2.35 -2.68
C ALA A 203 21.75 -0.99 -2.96
N VAL A 204 22.11 -0.34 -4.08
CA VAL A 204 21.48 0.93 -4.50
C VAL A 204 20.02 0.72 -4.84
N MET A 205 19.69 -0.38 -5.53
CA MET A 205 18.31 -0.71 -5.89
C MET A 205 17.44 -0.97 -4.65
N LEU A 206 17.93 -1.76 -3.69
CA LEU A 206 17.21 -2.03 -2.45
C LEU A 206 17.04 -0.79 -1.58
N HIS A 207 18.07 0.07 -1.53
CA HIS A 207 17.99 1.35 -0.85
C HIS A 207 16.93 2.27 -1.47
N ALA A 208 16.88 2.37 -2.80
CA ALA A 208 15.88 3.15 -3.52
C ALA A 208 14.46 2.62 -3.30
N LEU A 209 14.26 1.31 -3.36
CA LEU A 209 12.97 0.67 -3.05
C LEU A 209 12.55 0.95 -1.61
N ALA A 210 13.44 0.80 -0.63
CA ALA A 210 13.12 1.11 0.76
C ALA A 210 12.71 2.59 0.95
N ASN A 211 13.33 3.51 0.21
CA ASN A 211 12.92 4.91 0.25
C ASN A 211 11.51 5.14 -0.36
N ILE A 212 11.14 4.38 -1.39
CA ILE A 212 9.78 4.40 -1.94
C ILE A 212 8.79 3.97 -0.85
N GLU A 213 9.05 2.87 -0.15
CA GLU A 213 8.12 2.40 0.89
C GLU A 213 8.00 3.37 2.06
N GLN A 214 9.06 4.09 2.42
CA GLN A 214 8.97 5.16 3.43
C GLN A 214 8.06 6.31 3.00
N TRP A 215 8.07 6.66 1.72
CA TRP A 215 7.09 7.61 1.18
C TRP A 215 5.70 7.01 1.13
N ALA A 216 5.55 5.72 0.80
CA ALA A 216 4.26 5.04 0.74
C ALA A 216 3.58 4.98 2.13
N ILE A 217 4.34 4.71 3.21
CA ILE A 217 3.85 4.84 4.60
C ILE A 217 3.26 6.24 4.82
N ASP A 218 3.99 7.29 4.46
CA ASP A 218 3.52 8.65 4.65
C ASP A 218 2.29 8.96 3.80
N LEU A 219 2.23 8.52 2.54
CA LEU A 219 1.10 8.75 1.65
C LEU A 219 -0.18 8.10 2.18
N ALA A 220 -0.07 6.89 2.73
CA ALA A 220 -1.17 6.17 3.37
C ALA A 220 -1.73 6.93 4.59
N TRP A 221 -0.85 7.52 5.43
CA TRP A 221 -1.29 8.34 6.56
C TRP A 221 -1.79 9.73 6.15
N ASP A 222 -1.15 10.34 5.16
CA ASP A 222 -1.47 11.68 4.67
C ASP A 222 -2.87 11.74 4.06
N ILE A 223 -3.25 10.77 3.24
CA ILE A 223 -4.58 10.79 2.61
C ILE A 223 -5.71 10.74 3.65
N MET A 224 -5.52 9.98 4.74
CA MET A 224 -6.47 9.93 5.85
C MET A 224 -6.51 11.25 6.64
N ALA A 225 -5.35 11.79 7.01
CA ALA A 225 -5.27 13.00 7.82
C ALA A 225 -5.69 14.27 7.06
N ARG A 226 -5.33 14.36 5.78
CA ARG A 226 -5.55 15.54 4.94
C ARG A 226 -6.99 15.65 4.44
N PHE A 227 -7.55 14.55 3.95
CA PHE A 227 -8.88 14.57 3.34
C PHE A 227 -9.99 14.08 4.27
N GLY A 228 -9.69 13.25 5.26
CA GLY A 228 -10.66 12.74 6.22
C GLY A 228 -11.60 13.83 6.79
N PRO A 229 -11.06 14.96 7.30
CA PRO A 229 -11.89 16.05 7.83
C PRO A 229 -12.78 16.76 6.81
N SER A 230 -12.40 16.77 5.53
CA SER A 230 -13.16 17.42 4.45
C SER A 230 -14.29 16.56 3.90
N TYR A 231 -14.28 15.25 4.17
CA TYR A 231 -15.27 14.28 3.69
C TYR A 231 -15.91 13.55 4.89
N PRO A 232 -16.85 14.17 5.62
CA PRO A 232 -17.44 13.62 6.85
C PRO A 232 -18.26 12.33 6.64
N ASN A 233 -18.60 12.04 5.38
CA ASN A 233 -19.31 10.83 4.98
C ASN A 233 -18.37 9.68 4.56
N LEU A 234 -17.04 9.85 4.69
CA LEU A 234 -16.10 8.76 4.46
C LEU A 234 -16.43 7.59 5.39
N PRO A 235 -16.66 6.39 4.85
CA PRO A 235 -16.98 5.23 5.66
C PRO A 235 -15.74 4.74 6.42
N PRO A 236 -15.89 4.05 7.56
CA PRO A 236 -14.78 3.46 8.31
C PRO A 236 -13.86 2.58 7.47
N ALA A 237 -14.40 1.90 6.44
CA ALA A 237 -13.64 1.07 5.51
C ALA A 237 -12.51 1.82 4.79
N PHE A 238 -12.64 3.14 4.55
CA PHE A 238 -11.57 3.95 3.97
C PHE A 238 -10.35 3.98 4.90
N PHE A 239 -10.60 4.21 6.18
CA PHE A 239 -9.54 4.23 7.17
C PHE A 239 -8.95 2.83 7.39
N SER A 240 -9.76 1.78 7.30
CA SER A 240 -9.27 0.39 7.33
C SER A 240 -8.34 0.05 6.17
N ASP A 241 -8.66 0.47 4.94
CA ASP A 241 -7.80 0.24 3.78
C ASP A 241 -6.46 0.94 3.92
N PHE A 242 -6.48 2.25 4.20
CA PHE A 242 -5.25 3.03 4.24
C PHE A 242 -4.40 2.72 5.49
N THR A 243 -5.00 2.27 6.59
CA THR A 243 -4.23 1.71 7.71
C THR A 243 -3.62 0.34 7.40
N LYS A 244 -4.30 -0.52 6.63
CA LYS A 244 -3.72 -1.77 6.11
C LYS A 244 -2.54 -1.47 5.18
N MET A 245 -2.73 -0.57 4.22
CA MET A 245 -1.67 -0.17 3.28
C MET A 245 -0.46 0.39 4.05
N ALA A 246 -0.66 1.31 5.00
CA ALA A 246 0.44 1.83 5.83
C ALA A 246 1.21 0.71 6.58
N LEU A 247 0.50 -0.32 7.06
CA LEU A 247 1.11 -1.47 7.72
C LEU A 247 1.91 -2.34 6.73
N ASP A 248 1.39 -2.58 5.54
CA ASP A 248 2.08 -3.31 4.47
C ASP A 248 3.33 -2.56 4.03
N GLU A 249 3.27 -1.24 3.83
CA GLU A 249 4.45 -0.45 3.49
C GLU A 249 5.51 -0.44 4.60
N SER A 250 5.05 -0.45 5.85
CA SER A 250 5.94 -0.62 7.00
C SER A 250 6.63 -1.99 7.01
N LYS A 251 5.94 -3.04 6.57
CA LYS A 251 6.48 -4.40 6.37
C LYS A 251 7.47 -4.41 5.20
N HIS A 252 7.11 -3.85 4.04
CA HIS A 252 7.96 -3.75 2.85
C HIS A 252 9.28 -3.04 3.18
N PHE A 253 9.18 -1.86 3.81
CA PHE A 253 10.35 -1.12 4.27
C PHE A 253 11.26 -1.96 5.18
N SER A 254 10.68 -2.65 6.16
CA SER A 254 11.43 -3.49 7.11
C SER A 254 12.14 -4.65 6.40
N LEU A 255 11.49 -5.29 5.44
CA LEU A 255 12.07 -6.39 4.66
C LEU A 255 13.22 -5.90 3.77
N LEU A 256 13.02 -4.79 3.06
CA LEU A 256 14.02 -4.20 2.16
C LEU A 256 15.24 -3.69 2.92
N THR A 257 15.04 -2.99 4.04
CA THR A 257 16.14 -2.51 4.88
C THR A 257 16.93 -3.64 5.52
N SER A 258 16.25 -4.71 5.96
CA SER A 258 16.91 -5.91 6.47
C SER A 258 17.74 -6.61 5.38
N ARG A 259 17.21 -6.73 4.16
CA ARG A 259 17.97 -7.27 3.02
C ARG A 259 19.14 -6.39 2.62
N LEU A 260 18.96 -5.07 2.59
CA LEU A 260 20.02 -4.11 2.31
C LEU A 260 21.17 -4.27 3.31
N LEU A 261 20.85 -4.31 4.60
CA LEU A 261 21.85 -4.48 5.66
C LEU A 261 22.60 -5.81 5.52
N ALA A 262 21.90 -6.90 5.20
CA ALA A 262 22.51 -8.21 5.00
C ALA A 262 23.43 -8.27 3.76
N LEU A 263 23.09 -7.55 2.69
CA LEU A 263 23.88 -7.53 1.44
C LEU A 263 25.03 -6.53 1.48
N SER A 264 24.85 -5.39 2.13
CA SER A 264 25.82 -4.31 2.19
C SER A 264 25.79 -3.62 3.56
N PRO A 265 26.43 -4.21 4.59
CA PRO A 265 26.48 -3.64 5.93
C PRO A 265 27.09 -2.23 5.97
N SER A 266 27.97 -1.91 5.01
CA SER A 266 28.60 -0.60 4.84
C SER A 266 27.68 0.44 4.17
N THR A 267 26.46 0.06 3.79
CA THR A 267 25.47 0.93 3.12
C THR A 267 24.13 0.81 3.85
N PRO A 268 24.00 1.38 5.05
CA PRO A 268 22.72 1.39 5.75
C PRO A 268 21.69 2.24 4.99
N TYR A 269 20.40 2.05 5.30
CA TYR A 269 19.35 2.93 4.80
C TYR A 269 19.67 4.41 5.07
N GLY A 270 19.33 5.25 4.10
CA GLY A 270 19.63 6.69 4.11
C GLY A 270 21.09 7.11 3.94
N SER A 271 22.02 6.17 3.73
CA SER A 271 23.43 6.49 3.38
C SER A 271 23.64 6.92 1.93
N MET A 272 22.64 6.74 1.07
CA MET A 272 22.69 7.09 -0.35
C MET A 272 21.68 8.19 -0.68
N PRO A 273 21.91 8.93 -1.78
CA PRO A 273 20.95 9.92 -2.24
C PRO A 273 19.60 9.30 -2.62
N VAL A 274 18.52 9.98 -2.28
CA VAL A 274 17.13 9.57 -2.54
C VAL A 274 16.37 10.62 -3.34
N HIS A 275 15.25 10.24 -3.93
CA HIS A 275 14.34 11.16 -4.61
C HIS A 275 13.04 11.32 -3.81
N ALA A 276 12.39 12.47 -3.98
CA ALA A 276 11.11 12.80 -3.37
C ALA A 276 9.97 12.89 -4.39
N SER A 277 10.13 12.28 -5.58
CA SER A 277 9.17 12.40 -6.71
C SER A 277 7.74 11.96 -6.36
N LEU A 278 7.60 10.95 -5.49
CA LEU A 278 6.29 10.54 -4.96
C LEU A 278 5.64 11.69 -4.16
N TRP A 279 6.40 12.31 -3.25
CA TRP A 279 5.88 13.42 -2.45
C TRP A 279 5.67 14.70 -3.25
N GLU A 280 6.48 14.95 -4.28
CA GLU A 280 6.24 16.05 -5.22
C GLU A 280 4.88 15.90 -5.90
N SER A 281 4.53 14.69 -6.33
CA SER A 281 3.19 14.39 -6.88
C SER A 281 2.08 14.55 -5.83
N ALA A 282 2.37 14.20 -4.58
CA ALA A 282 1.45 14.36 -3.47
C ALA A 282 1.19 15.85 -3.15
N ALA A 283 2.22 16.67 -3.19
CA ALA A 283 2.12 18.11 -3.00
C ALA A 283 1.29 18.77 -4.11
N VAL A 284 1.46 18.36 -5.37
CA VAL A 284 0.64 18.85 -6.49
C VAL A 284 -0.84 18.50 -6.32
N THR A 285 -1.14 17.38 -5.66
CA THR A 285 -2.50 16.88 -5.45
C THR A 285 -3.06 17.16 -4.05
N SER A 286 -2.41 18.02 -3.26
CA SER A 286 -2.76 18.25 -1.84
C SER A 286 -4.19 18.76 -1.64
N ASP A 287 -4.73 19.45 -2.64
CA ASP A 287 -5.99 20.18 -2.53
C ASP A 287 -7.17 19.42 -3.16
N SER A 288 -6.92 18.23 -3.73
CA SER A 288 -7.94 17.45 -4.42
C SER A 288 -7.84 15.97 -4.06
N PHE A 289 -8.85 15.48 -3.34
CA PHE A 289 -8.94 14.08 -2.92
C PHE A 289 -9.01 13.12 -4.13
N ARG A 290 -9.81 13.48 -5.13
CA ARG A 290 -9.92 12.71 -6.39
C ARG A 290 -8.60 12.69 -7.15
N SER A 291 -7.91 13.83 -7.27
CA SER A 291 -6.58 13.89 -7.91
C SER A 291 -5.55 13.07 -7.13
N ARG A 292 -5.59 13.11 -5.79
CA ARG A 292 -4.69 12.32 -4.94
C ARG A 292 -4.86 10.82 -5.18
N LEU A 293 -6.10 10.35 -5.21
CA LEU A 293 -6.43 8.95 -5.49
C LEU A 293 -5.98 8.53 -6.91
N ALA A 294 -6.22 9.37 -7.92
CA ALA A 294 -5.78 9.08 -9.28
C ALA A 294 -4.25 9.02 -9.41
N ILE A 295 -3.54 10.07 -8.98
CA ILE A 295 -2.12 10.19 -9.26
C ILE A 295 -1.28 9.30 -8.34
N ILE A 296 -1.57 9.28 -7.04
CA ILE A 296 -0.80 8.46 -6.11
C ILE A 296 -1.30 7.02 -6.18
N HIS A 297 -2.58 6.78 -5.90
CA HIS A 297 -3.07 5.42 -5.65
C HIS A 297 -3.44 4.62 -6.90
N LEU A 298 -3.49 5.23 -8.09
CA LEU A 298 -3.78 4.53 -9.34
C LEU A 298 -2.70 4.66 -10.41
N VAL A 299 -1.83 5.70 -10.36
CA VAL A 299 -0.67 5.81 -11.25
C VAL A 299 0.61 5.33 -10.58
N HIS A 300 0.98 5.86 -9.41
CA HIS A 300 2.20 5.44 -8.72
C HIS A 300 2.11 4.01 -8.16
N GLU A 301 1.03 3.65 -7.46
CA GLU A 301 0.89 2.25 -6.95
C GLU A 301 0.83 1.23 -8.10
N ALA A 302 0.09 1.53 -9.18
CA ALA A 302 0.02 0.63 -10.34
C ALA A 302 1.37 0.49 -11.07
N ARG A 303 2.32 1.42 -10.85
CA ARG A 303 3.68 1.30 -11.36
C ARG A 303 4.45 0.18 -10.64
N GLY A 304 4.15 -0.09 -9.38
CA GLY A 304 4.68 -1.24 -8.63
C GLY A 304 4.35 -2.55 -9.34
N LEU A 305 3.08 -2.75 -9.73
CA LEU A 305 2.61 -3.92 -10.49
C LEU A 305 3.36 -4.15 -11.80
N ASP A 306 3.74 -3.07 -12.49
CA ASP A 306 4.44 -3.12 -13.77
C ASP A 306 5.93 -3.42 -13.62
N VAL A 307 6.58 -2.82 -12.62
CA VAL A 307 8.05 -2.81 -12.50
C VAL A 307 8.56 -3.96 -11.63
N ASN A 308 7.79 -4.42 -10.66
CA ASN A 308 8.19 -5.47 -9.73
C ASN A 308 8.51 -6.80 -10.43
N PRO A 309 7.72 -7.32 -11.40
CA PRO A 309 8.05 -8.55 -12.10
C PRO A 309 9.43 -8.53 -12.77
N GLY A 310 9.76 -7.43 -13.46
CA GLY A 310 11.07 -7.25 -14.09
C GLY A 310 12.21 -7.12 -13.07
N THR A 311 11.93 -6.57 -11.89
CA THR A 311 12.90 -6.46 -10.79
C THR A 311 13.15 -7.82 -10.13
N ILE A 312 12.08 -8.59 -9.87
CA ILE A 312 12.14 -9.97 -9.38
C ILE A 312 13.00 -10.82 -10.32
N GLU A 313 12.74 -10.76 -11.63
CA GLU A 313 13.48 -11.56 -12.60
C GLU A 313 14.97 -11.17 -12.67
N ARG A 314 15.30 -9.89 -12.50
CA ARG A 314 16.70 -9.43 -12.41
C ARG A 314 17.41 -10.05 -11.19
N PHE A 315 16.78 -10.08 -10.02
CA PHE A 315 17.36 -10.71 -8.83
C PHE A 315 17.45 -12.23 -8.97
N ARG A 316 16.44 -12.86 -9.60
CA ARG A 316 16.42 -14.29 -9.89
C ARG A 316 17.59 -14.70 -10.79
N LYS A 317 17.82 -13.99 -11.90
CA LYS A 317 18.97 -14.20 -12.78
C LYS A 317 20.31 -13.96 -12.09
N ALA A 318 20.36 -13.06 -11.11
CA ALA A 318 21.54 -12.81 -10.29
C ALA A 318 21.75 -13.86 -9.17
N GLY A 319 20.87 -14.86 -9.04
CA GLY A 319 20.94 -15.90 -8.01
C GLY A 319 20.57 -15.44 -6.60
N ASP A 320 20.00 -14.25 -6.45
CA ASP A 320 19.65 -13.64 -5.15
C ASP A 320 18.26 -14.07 -4.68
N LYS A 321 18.14 -15.35 -4.30
CA LYS A 321 16.87 -15.98 -3.92
C LYS A 321 16.19 -15.29 -2.73
N GLU A 322 16.96 -14.74 -1.80
CA GLU A 322 16.40 -14.07 -0.62
C GLU A 322 15.78 -12.72 -0.98
N THR A 323 16.39 -11.97 -1.89
CA THR A 323 15.77 -10.74 -2.39
C THR A 323 14.55 -11.02 -3.27
N VAL A 324 14.56 -12.12 -4.04
CA VAL A 324 13.39 -12.58 -4.81
C VAL A 324 12.19 -12.80 -3.88
N LYS A 325 12.36 -13.55 -2.77
CA LYS A 325 11.28 -13.78 -1.80
C LYS A 325 10.71 -12.47 -1.24
N VAL A 326 11.57 -11.51 -0.91
CA VAL A 326 11.13 -10.20 -0.40
C VAL A 326 10.31 -9.46 -1.45
N MET A 327 10.77 -9.42 -2.70
CA MET A 327 10.05 -8.75 -3.78
C MET A 327 8.75 -9.45 -4.15
N GLU A 328 8.67 -10.78 -4.03
CA GLU A 328 7.44 -11.56 -4.25
C GLU A 328 6.37 -11.26 -3.18
N VAL A 329 6.77 -11.06 -1.92
CA VAL A 329 5.86 -10.57 -0.86
C VAL A 329 5.32 -9.19 -1.21
N ILE A 330 6.22 -8.24 -1.51
CA ILE A 330 5.84 -6.86 -1.87
C ILE A 330 4.85 -6.87 -3.02
N HIS A 331 5.19 -7.56 -4.12
CA HIS A 331 4.35 -7.59 -5.32
C HIS A 331 2.94 -8.16 -5.08
N ALA A 332 2.80 -9.13 -4.18
CA ALA A 332 1.49 -9.69 -3.84
C ALA A 332 0.58 -8.66 -3.12
N ASP A 333 1.16 -7.83 -2.26
CA ASP A 333 0.41 -6.81 -1.51
C ASP A 333 -0.03 -5.63 -2.40
N GLU A 334 0.79 -5.24 -3.38
CA GLU A 334 0.55 -4.12 -4.32
C GLU A 334 -0.79 -4.21 -5.05
N VAL A 335 -1.24 -5.43 -5.40
CA VAL A 335 -2.54 -5.63 -6.06
C VAL A 335 -3.67 -5.13 -5.16
N THR A 336 -3.57 -5.38 -3.85
CA THR A 336 -4.57 -4.93 -2.88
C THR A 336 -4.52 -3.41 -2.67
N HIS A 337 -3.35 -2.78 -2.82
CA HIS A 337 -3.19 -1.33 -2.68
C HIS A 337 -3.82 -0.58 -3.85
N VAL A 338 -3.57 -1.03 -5.07
CA VAL A 338 -4.22 -0.49 -6.27
C VAL A 338 -5.73 -0.72 -6.23
N THR A 339 -6.18 -1.88 -5.72
CA THR A 339 -7.61 -2.15 -5.51
C THR A 339 -8.25 -1.15 -4.55
N ALA A 340 -7.59 -0.83 -3.44
CA ALA A 340 -8.05 0.19 -2.50
C ALA A 340 -8.09 1.58 -3.16
N GLY A 341 -7.04 1.96 -3.90
CA GLY A 341 -7.02 3.18 -4.70
C GLY A 341 -8.20 3.29 -5.66
N HIS A 342 -8.47 2.22 -6.41
CA HIS A 342 -9.58 2.15 -7.36
C HIS A 342 -10.94 2.27 -6.66
N ARG A 343 -11.12 1.55 -5.56
CA ARG A 343 -12.35 1.60 -4.75
C ARG A 343 -12.67 3.00 -4.26
N TRP A 344 -11.69 3.72 -3.72
CA TRP A 344 -11.93 5.07 -3.19
C TRP A 344 -12.02 6.13 -4.30
N PHE A 345 -11.32 5.92 -5.42
CA PHE A 345 -11.47 6.77 -6.60
C PHE A 345 -12.88 6.69 -7.18
N THR A 346 -13.40 5.47 -7.37
CA THR A 346 -14.78 5.27 -7.85
C THR A 346 -15.81 5.77 -6.84
N TRP A 347 -15.56 5.57 -5.53
CA TRP A 347 -16.41 6.13 -4.48
C TRP A 347 -16.50 7.67 -4.55
N VAL A 348 -15.37 8.38 -4.64
CA VAL A 348 -15.39 9.86 -4.68
C VAL A 348 -16.01 10.36 -5.99
N CYS A 349 -15.80 9.69 -7.12
CA CYS A 349 -16.48 10.02 -8.38
C CYS A 349 -18.01 9.90 -8.22
N ALA A 350 -18.49 8.82 -7.60
CA ALA A 350 -19.92 8.64 -7.34
C ALA A 350 -20.48 9.72 -6.39
N GLN A 351 -19.73 10.13 -5.36
CA GLN A 351 -20.13 11.23 -4.48
C GLN A 351 -20.22 12.58 -5.20
N GLU A 352 -19.38 12.79 -6.22
CA GLU A 352 -19.37 13.99 -7.06
C GLU A 352 -20.35 13.90 -8.26
N GLY A 353 -21.11 12.81 -8.39
CA GLY A 353 -22.06 12.59 -9.48
C GLY A 353 -21.42 12.24 -10.83
N VAL A 354 -20.15 11.86 -10.83
CA VAL A 354 -19.40 11.47 -12.04
C VAL A 354 -19.60 9.98 -12.31
N GLN A 355 -20.25 9.65 -13.43
CA GLN A 355 -20.58 8.26 -13.79
C GLN A 355 -19.46 7.57 -14.58
N ASP A 356 -18.73 8.32 -15.40
CA ASP A 356 -17.61 7.79 -16.19
C ASP A 356 -16.31 7.92 -15.39
N HIS A 357 -16.02 6.90 -14.59
CA HIS A 357 -14.82 6.87 -13.76
C HIS A 357 -13.53 6.77 -14.59
N VAL A 358 -13.59 6.17 -15.79
CA VAL A 358 -12.42 6.06 -16.67
C VAL A 358 -12.05 7.44 -17.18
N GLU A 359 -13.00 8.20 -17.72
CA GLU A 359 -12.70 9.54 -18.22
C GLU A 359 -12.31 10.50 -17.08
N ALA A 360 -12.94 10.38 -15.91
CA ALA A 360 -12.54 11.14 -14.73
C ALA A 360 -11.08 10.87 -14.35
N PHE A 361 -10.65 9.60 -14.33
CA PHE A 361 -9.27 9.25 -14.05
C PHE A 361 -8.32 9.84 -15.09
N ARG A 362 -8.66 9.69 -16.37
CA ARG A 362 -7.84 10.22 -17.48
C ARG A 362 -7.71 11.74 -17.40
N GLU A 363 -8.78 12.45 -17.04
CA GLU A 363 -8.75 13.89 -16.80
C GLU A 363 -7.83 14.27 -15.63
N GLU A 364 -7.91 13.55 -14.51
CA GLU A 364 -7.01 13.77 -13.38
C GLU A 364 -5.55 13.53 -13.76
N VAL A 365 -5.26 12.50 -14.58
CA VAL A 365 -3.90 12.25 -15.08
C VAL A 365 -3.44 13.33 -16.05
N ARG A 366 -4.29 13.81 -16.97
CA ARG A 366 -3.93 14.93 -17.86
C ARG A 366 -3.52 16.16 -17.05
N LYS A 367 -4.25 16.51 -15.98
CA LYS A 367 -3.96 17.67 -15.14
C LYS A 367 -2.80 17.44 -14.17
N GLY A 368 -2.70 16.24 -13.62
CA GLY A 368 -1.89 15.88 -12.46
C GLY A 368 -0.64 15.05 -12.76
N TRP A 369 -0.32 14.77 -14.03
CA TRP A 369 0.85 14.01 -14.45
C TRP A 369 1.66 14.72 -15.54
N ARG A 370 2.97 14.41 -15.63
CA ARG A 370 3.87 14.95 -16.67
C ARG A 370 4.30 13.85 -17.63
N GLY A 371 3.99 14.03 -18.91
CA GLY A 371 4.44 13.11 -19.97
C GLY A 371 3.65 11.80 -19.97
N ASP A 372 4.15 10.78 -20.67
CA ASP A 372 3.41 9.54 -20.87
C ASP A 372 3.33 8.69 -19.60
N VAL A 373 2.20 8.04 -19.38
CA VAL A 373 2.13 6.88 -18.48
C VAL A 373 2.71 5.70 -19.27
N LYS A 374 3.98 5.38 -19.01
CA LYS A 374 4.75 4.43 -19.83
C LYS A 374 4.60 3.00 -19.33
N GLY A 375 4.44 2.06 -20.26
CA GLY A 375 4.60 0.63 -19.98
C GLY A 375 6.06 0.20 -19.75
N PRO A 376 6.36 -1.12 -19.77
CA PRO A 376 5.40 -2.22 -19.99
C PRO A 376 4.35 -2.28 -18.89
N PHE A 377 3.10 -2.61 -19.24
CA PHE A 377 2.01 -2.75 -18.28
C PHE A 377 1.82 -4.21 -17.90
N ASN A 378 1.69 -4.48 -16.60
CA ASN A 378 1.23 -5.79 -16.12
C ASN A 378 -0.29 -5.83 -16.21
N VAL A 379 -0.80 -6.21 -17.39
CA VAL A 379 -2.23 -6.19 -17.70
C VAL A 379 -3.02 -7.09 -16.74
N GLU A 380 -2.49 -8.28 -16.44
CA GLU A 380 -3.17 -9.26 -15.59
C GLU A 380 -3.37 -8.74 -14.17
N ASP A 381 -2.33 -8.21 -13.53
CA ASP A 381 -2.43 -7.74 -12.15
C ASP A 381 -3.15 -6.40 -12.04
N ARG A 382 -3.03 -5.52 -13.04
CA ARG A 382 -3.85 -4.30 -13.13
C ARG A 382 -5.33 -4.65 -13.24
N GLU A 383 -5.69 -5.63 -14.06
CA GLU A 383 -7.07 -6.09 -14.20
C GLU A 383 -7.62 -6.72 -12.91
N LYS A 384 -6.82 -7.54 -12.22
CA LYS A 384 -7.16 -8.04 -10.87
C LYS A 384 -7.41 -6.90 -9.87
N ALA A 385 -6.69 -5.79 -9.99
CA ALA A 385 -6.87 -4.61 -9.16
C ALA A 385 -8.02 -3.69 -9.59
N GLY A 386 -8.73 -4.01 -10.69
CA GLY A 386 -9.84 -3.22 -11.22
C GLY A 386 -9.45 -2.18 -12.28
N LEU A 387 -8.17 -2.08 -12.65
CA LEU A 387 -7.69 -1.18 -13.70
C LEU A 387 -7.70 -1.87 -15.07
N THR A 388 -8.78 -1.68 -15.81
CA THR A 388 -8.87 -2.12 -17.22
C THR A 388 -7.93 -1.30 -18.11
N ARG A 389 -7.67 -1.78 -19.33
CA ARG A 389 -6.84 -1.10 -20.33
C ARG A 389 -7.30 0.32 -20.64
N GLU A 390 -8.60 0.58 -20.57
CA GLU A 390 -9.21 1.89 -20.87
C GLU A 390 -8.68 3.00 -19.95
N PHE A 391 -8.32 2.65 -18.71
CA PHE A 391 -7.72 3.59 -17.77
C PHE A 391 -6.40 4.14 -18.29
N TYR A 392 -5.49 3.30 -18.78
CA TYR A 392 -4.07 3.67 -18.92
C TYR A 392 -3.51 3.59 -20.35
N GLU A 393 -4.17 2.91 -21.29
CA GLU A 393 -3.69 2.83 -22.66
C GLU A 393 -3.74 4.21 -23.34
N GLY A 394 -2.62 4.55 -24.01
CA GLY A 394 -2.43 5.84 -24.68
C GLY A 394 -2.52 7.05 -23.74
N LEU A 395 -2.37 6.86 -22.42
CA LEU A 395 -2.56 7.94 -21.46
C LEU A 395 -1.30 8.80 -21.32
N ARG A 396 -1.50 10.12 -21.38
CA ARG A 396 -0.45 11.12 -21.25
C ARG A 396 -0.91 12.25 -20.34
N GLY A 397 -0.01 12.66 -19.46
CA GLY A 397 -0.13 13.84 -18.62
C GLY A 397 0.30 15.12 -19.35
N GLU A 398 -0.42 16.20 -19.10
CA GLU A 398 -0.28 17.52 -19.72
C GLU A 398 0.17 18.59 -18.71
N MET A 399 0.51 18.20 -17.48
CA MET A 399 0.94 19.13 -16.45
C MET A 399 2.21 19.90 -16.90
N GLY A 400 2.11 21.22 -16.96
CA GLY A 400 3.16 22.11 -17.44
C GLY A 400 3.19 22.36 -18.95
N ILE A 401 2.22 21.82 -19.71
CA ILE A 401 1.93 22.28 -21.08
C ILE A 401 1.00 23.49 -20.94
N ILE A 402 1.47 24.67 -21.34
CA ILE A 402 0.63 25.88 -21.39
C ILE A 402 -0.36 25.71 -22.56
N PRO A 403 -1.69 25.76 -22.36
CA PRO A 403 -2.64 25.75 -23.47
C PRO A 403 -2.43 26.96 -24.37
N PRO A 404 -2.57 26.84 -25.70
CA PRO A 404 -2.34 27.96 -26.64
C PRO A 404 -3.34 29.13 -26.50
N GLU A 405 -4.30 29.09 -25.57
CA GLU A 405 -5.38 30.09 -25.45
C GLU A 405 -5.13 31.21 -24.43
N ARG A 406 -3.94 31.31 -23.80
CA ARG A 406 -3.59 32.43 -22.89
C ARG A 406 -2.39 33.27 -23.34
N MET A 407 -2.14 33.32 -24.64
CA MET A 407 -1.09 34.17 -25.24
C MET A 407 -1.59 35.52 -25.78
N GLU A 408 -2.80 35.95 -25.45
CA GLU A 408 -3.21 37.35 -25.60
C GLU A 408 -3.14 38.04 -24.24
N GLU A 409 -2.42 39.16 -24.20
CA GLU A 409 -2.10 40.00 -23.04
C GLU A 409 -0.81 39.68 -22.27
N LYS A 410 0.32 39.87 -22.95
CA LYS A 410 1.40 40.75 -22.46
C LYS A 410 2.32 41.16 -23.62
N LYS A 411 2.01 42.31 -24.21
CA LYS A 411 2.95 43.07 -25.04
C LYS A 411 4.00 43.71 -24.14
N GLY A 412 5.27 43.53 -24.51
CA GLY A 412 6.39 44.41 -24.15
C GLY A 412 7.26 43.91 -22.99
N LEU A 413 8.33 43.19 -23.31
CA LEU A 413 9.68 43.75 -23.46
C LEU A 413 10.59 42.64 -24.01
N ASP A 414 11.52 43.06 -24.86
CA ASP A 414 12.44 42.21 -25.61
C ASP A 414 13.32 41.31 -24.73
N ASP A 415 13.79 40.23 -25.38
CA ASP A 415 14.97 39.41 -25.07
C ASP A 415 14.73 38.05 -24.40
N VAL A 416 14.14 37.09 -25.14
CA VAL A 416 14.43 35.65 -24.99
C VAL A 416 14.43 34.98 -26.36
N ARG A 417 15.50 35.19 -27.12
CA ARG A 417 15.96 34.24 -28.15
C ARG A 417 17.20 33.56 -27.60
N ASP A 418 16.98 32.50 -26.83
CA ASP A 418 17.93 31.40 -26.57
C ASP A 418 17.40 30.61 -25.38
N LEU A 419 16.65 29.53 -25.64
CA LEU A 419 16.44 28.36 -24.74
C LEU A 419 15.46 27.35 -25.38
N GLN A 420 15.54 27.13 -26.69
CA GLN A 420 14.74 26.10 -27.37
C GLN A 420 15.47 24.78 -27.65
N ASP A 421 16.72 24.59 -27.22
CA ASP A 421 17.49 23.37 -27.47
C ASP A 421 18.05 22.71 -26.19
N ALA A 422 17.17 22.20 -25.32
CA ALA A 422 17.58 21.35 -24.20
C ALA A 422 16.56 20.27 -23.79
N VAL A 423 15.87 19.66 -24.77
CA VAL A 423 15.18 18.37 -24.55
C VAL A 423 15.82 17.37 -25.51
N ALA A 424 16.97 16.84 -25.11
CA ALA A 424 17.63 15.77 -25.84
C ALA A 424 16.76 14.50 -25.77
N ALA A 425 16.15 14.16 -26.91
CA ALA A 425 15.70 12.80 -27.18
C ALA A 425 16.93 11.88 -27.14
N VAL A 426 16.93 10.91 -26.22
CA VAL A 426 17.96 9.86 -26.19
C VAL A 426 17.46 8.70 -27.06
N PRO A 427 18.10 8.40 -28.20
CA PRO A 427 17.80 7.22 -28.98
C PRO A 427 18.26 5.96 -28.24
N VAL A 428 17.40 4.94 -28.19
CA VAL A 428 17.72 3.62 -27.65
C VAL A 428 18.10 2.72 -28.83
N GLU A 429 19.38 2.42 -28.97
CA GLU A 429 19.85 1.35 -29.86
C GLU A 429 19.97 0.03 -29.08
N TYR A 430 19.52 -1.05 -29.70
CA TYR A 430 19.67 -2.42 -29.20
C TYR A 430 20.80 -3.10 -29.99
N GLU A 431 21.86 -3.54 -29.30
CA GLU A 431 22.81 -4.49 -29.89
C GLU A 431 22.24 -5.92 -29.81
N ARG A 432 22.41 -6.65 -30.93
CA ARG A 432 21.93 -8.02 -31.16
C ARG A 432 22.68 -9.07 -30.36
#